data_AF-A0A9D8C0Q0-F1
#
_entry.id   AF-A0A9D8C0Q0-F1
#
_cell.length_a   1.000
_cell.length_b   1.000
_cell.length_c   1.000
_cell.angle_alpha   90.00
_cell.angle_beta   90.00
_cell.angle_gamma   90.00
#
_symmetry.space_group_name_H-M   'P 1'
#
loop_
_entity.id
_entity.type
_entity.pdbx_description
1 polymer ?
#
loop_
_entity_poly.entity_id
_entity_poly.type
_entity_poly.pdbx_seq_one_letter_code
_entity_poly.pdbx_strand_id
1 'polypeptide(L)'
;MQKIRSIFSFADFKEIEINTFLKSLLKFIFCTFISMKNFIVLPILLAIGILTGCGKDSPPPSDPCQGVSITVTGSTSNPSGTSANGSISATASGGTGPYTYSLNGGPFQASGQFANLAAGAYTIVAKSAAGCTGNAIFTLTASDPCQGVSITVTGSTSNPSGTSANGSISATASGGTGPYTYSLNGGPFQASGQFANLAAGAYTIVAKSAAGCTGNAIFTLTATSPCAGVNIIITPTVTGTTPCVTASGSILVSATGGTAPYSYNLNNGPFQSTSTFQGLNNGTYQIGVKDANGCTATLTGVTVESRAEGPKFAAVKALVQANCVSCHSASNASGGMNLSTDCFIVSAKDRIKARAVDGNPSPMPSGGLLPASERQKITDWITAGGRVID
;
A
#
# COMPACT_ATOMS: atom_id res chain seq x y z
N MET A 1 75.86 27.98 -31.77
CA MET A 1 77.19 28.52 -32.12
C MET A 1 78.08 27.50 -32.85
N GLN A 2 77.52 26.59 -33.65
CA GLN A 2 78.30 25.59 -34.42
C GLN A 2 77.63 25.23 -35.77
N LYS A 3 76.96 26.22 -36.38
CA LYS A 3 76.41 26.17 -37.75
C LYS A 3 76.53 27.53 -38.48
N ILE A 4 77.43 28.41 -38.00
CA ILE A 4 77.73 29.74 -38.57
C ILE A 4 79.25 29.87 -38.71
N ARG A 5 79.89 28.90 -39.37
CA ARG A 5 81.35 28.89 -39.60
C ARG A 5 81.77 28.32 -40.95
N SER A 6 80.89 28.34 -41.97
CA SER A 6 81.24 27.81 -43.30
C SER A 6 80.97 28.75 -44.48
N ILE A 7 80.79 30.06 -44.24
CA ILE A 7 80.64 31.04 -45.32
C ILE A 7 81.56 32.21 -44.99
N PHE A 8 82.87 32.06 -45.19
CA PHE A 8 83.80 33.18 -45.44
C PHE A 8 85.18 32.57 -45.77
N SER A 9 85.40 32.29 -47.05
CA SER A 9 86.71 32.05 -47.63
C SER A 9 86.71 32.69 -49.02
N PHE A 10 87.47 33.78 -49.14
CA PHE A 10 88.05 34.38 -50.35
C PHE A 10 87.27 34.33 -51.67
N ALA A 11 86.74 35.48 -52.08
CA ALA A 11 86.84 35.97 -53.45
C ALA A 11 86.53 37.48 -53.48
N ASP A 12 87.44 38.26 -54.06
CA ASP A 12 87.26 39.67 -54.41
C ASP A 12 85.97 39.88 -55.20
N PHE A 13 85.09 40.76 -54.70
CA PHE A 13 84.02 41.34 -55.51
C PHE A 13 83.87 42.83 -55.20
N LYS A 14 84.15 43.61 -56.25
CA LYS A 14 83.78 45.00 -56.51
C LYS A 14 82.42 45.40 -55.92
N GLU A 15 82.30 46.66 -55.52
CA GLU A 15 81.07 47.36 -55.12
C GLU A 15 79.82 46.83 -55.84
N ILE A 16 78.89 46.27 -55.08
CA ILE A 16 77.52 45.95 -55.52
C ILE A 16 76.57 46.86 -54.73
N GLU A 17 75.82 47.69 -55.44
CA GLU A 17 74.70 48.46 -54.90
C GLU A 17 73.69 47.52 -54.21
N ILE A 18 73.69 47.55 -52.88
CA ILE A 18 72.67 46.87 -52.08
C ILE A 18 71.35 47.62 -52.26
N ASN A 19 70.42 47.02 -53.00
CA ASN A 19 69.04 47.50 -53.21
C ASN A 19 68.37 47.84 -51.87
N THR A 20 67.68 48.98 -51.84
CA THR A 20 66.91 49.56 -50.73
C THR A 20 66.02 48.54 -49.99
N PHE A 21 65.51 47.53 -50.70
CA PHE A 21 64.70 46.46 -50.10
C PHE A 21 65.50 45.55 -49.13
N LEU A 22 66.74 45.20 -49.49
CA LEU A 22 67.62 44.36 -48.67
C LEU A 22 68.10 45.13 -47.43
N LYS A 23 68.35 46.45 -47.57
CA LYS A 23 68.67 47.34 -46.44
C LYS A 23 67.49 47.46 -45.46
N SER A 24 66.26 47.51 -45.96
CA SER A 24 65.05 47.58 -45.14
C SER A 24 64.76 46.25 -44.42
N LEU A 25 64.97 45.11 -45.11
CA LEU A 25 64.81 43.78 -44.53
C LEU A 25 65.87 43.48 -43.45
N LEU A 26 67.14 43.84 -43.69
CA LEU A 26 68.18 43.75 -42.66
C LEU A 26 67.89 44.67 -41.46
N LYS A 27 67.39 45.90 -41.69
CA LYS A 27 66.96 46.81 -40.62
C LYS A 27 65.80 46.23 -39.80
N PHE A 28 64.83 45.60 -40.45
CA PHE A 28 63.67 45.02 -39.78
C PHE A 28 64.06 43.82 -38.91
N ILE A 29 64.88 42.90 -39.46
CA ILE A 29 65.40 41.72 -38.73
C ILE A 29 66.30 42.16 -37.56
N PHE A 30 67.14 43.19 -37.72
CA PHE A 30 68.01 43.69 -36.64
C PHE A 30 67.25 44.43 -35.54
N CYS A 31 66.20 45.19 -35.86
CA CYS A 31 65.34 45.82 -34.85
C CYS A 31 64.54 44.81 -34.02
N THR A 32 64.15 43.66 -34.59
CA THR A 32 63.47 42.60 -33.82
C THR A 32 64.43 41.89 -32.86
N PHE A 33 65.71 41.73 -33.23
CA PHE A 33 66.71 41.10 -32.36
C PHE A 33 67.13 41.95 -31.15
N ILE A 34 67.02 43.29 -31.21
CA ILE A 34 67.30 44.18 -30.07
C ILE A 34 66.23 44.07 -28.97
N SER A 35 65.00 43.68 -29.32
CA SER A 35 63.93 43.43 -28.34
C SER A 35 64.19 42.17 -27.47
N MET A 36 65.02 41.24 -27.94
CA MET A 36 65.48 40.08 -27.17
C MET A 36 66.83 40.38 -26.51
N LYS A 37 66.80 40.94 -25.29
CA LYS A 37 67.94 41.29 -24.39
C LYS A 37 69.19 40.36 -24.46
N ASN A 38 70.03 40.50 -25.48
CA ASN A 38 71.35 39.83 -25.56
C ASN A 38 72.46 40.88 -25.61
N PHE A 39 73.00 41.20 -24.43
CA PHE A 39 73.89 42.35 -24.15
C PHE A 39 75.35 42.20 -24.62
N ILE A 40 75.69 41.25 -25.50
CA ILE A 40 77.09 40.93 -25.81
C ILE A 40 77.58 41.52 -27.16
N VAL A 41 76.68 41.93 -28.05
CA VAL A 41 77.06 42.39 -29.41
C VAL A 41 77.10 43.92 -29.56
N LEU A 42 76.62 44.66 -28.55
CA LEU A 42 76.45 46.12 -28.60
C LEU A 42 77.76 46.94 -28.64
N PRO A 43 78.89 46.52 -28.03
CA PRO A 43 80.12 47.33 -28.08
C PRO A 43 80.86 47.24 -29.43
N ILE A 44 80.69 46.13 -30.17
CA ILE A 44 81.44 45.86 -31.41
C ILE A 44 80.82 46.59 -32.62
N LEU A 45 79.50 46.83 -32.62
CA LEU A 45 78.82 47.55 -33.70
C LEU A 45 78.89 49.09 -33.58
N LEU A 46 79.17 49.65 -32.39
CA LEU A 46 79.35 51.09 -32.23
C LEU A 46 80.66 51.61 -32.87
N ALA A 47 81.66 50.75 -33.05
CA ALA A 47 83.00 51.12 -33.55
C ALA A 47 83.09 51.26 -35.08
N ILE A 48 82.08 50.87 -35.85
CA ILE A 48 82.14 50.83 -37.33
C ILE A 48 81.20 51.88 -37.99
N GLY A 49 80.49 52.70 -37.21
CA GLY A 49 79.80 53.90 -37.74
C GLY A 49 78.59 53.66 -38.66
N ILE A 50 77.97 52.47 -38.67
CA ILE A 50 76.86 52.12 -39.58
C ILE A 50 75.46 52.34 -38.95
N LEU A 51 75.34 52.91 -37.75
CA LEU A 51 74.05 53.13 -37.08
C LEU A 51 73.70 54.62 -36.85
N THR A 52 73.65 55.40 -37.92
CA THR A 52 72.91 56.68 -37.94
C THR A 52 71.58 56.46 -38.67
N GLY A 53 70.50 56.23 -37.92
CA GLY A 53 69.15 56.18 -38.52
C GLY A 53 68.13 55.23 -37.90
N CYS A 54 68.33 54.74 -36.68
CA CYS A 54 67.21 54.32 -35.83
C CYS A 54 66.97 55.44 -34.82
N GLY A 55 66.23 56.46 -35.26
CA GLY A 55 65.76 57.53 -34.38
C GLY A 55 64.90 56.92 -33.26
N LYS A 56 65.20 57.32 -32.04
CA LYS A 56 64.45 56.96 -30.82
C LYS A 56 63.15 57.78 -30.65
N ASP A 57 62.63 58.38 -31.72
CA ASP A 57 61.64 59.46 -31.62
C ASP A 57 60.31 59.15 -32.33
N SER A 58 59.92 57.88 -32.38
CA SER A 58 58.49 57.55 -32.48
C SER A 58 58.04 57.16 -31.08
N PRO A 59 57.16 57.94 -30.41
CA PRO A 59 56.60 57.48 -29.14
C PRO A 59 55.97 56.10 -29.38
N PRO A 60 56.12 55.14 -28.44
CA PRO A 60 55.42 53.88 -28.55
C PRO A 60 53.93 54.17 -28.80
N PRO A 61 53.24 53.43 -29.68
CA PRO A 61 51.83 53.67 -29.96
C PRO A 61 51.09 53.77 -28.62
N SER A 62 50.42 54.90 -28.39
CA SER A 62 49.69 55.14 -27.16
C SER A 62 48.68 54.02 -26.99
N ASP A 63 48.82 53.23 -25.94
CA ASP A 63 47.87 52.16 -25.64
C ASP A 63 46.47 52.80 -25.48
N PRO A 64 45.52 52.48 -26.38
CA PRO A 64 44.22 53.12 -26.40
C PRO A 64 43.37 52.83 -25.15
N CYS A 65 43.85 51.93 -24.29
CA CYS A 65 43.19 51.55 -23.04
C CYS A 65 43.85 52.13 -21.78
N GLN A 66 44.92 52.91 -21.91
CA GLN A 66 45.54 53.57 -20.77
C GLN A 66 44.55 54.52 -20.09
N GLY A 67 44.23 54.26 -18.82
CA GLY A 67 43.26 55.03 -18.04
C GLY A 67 41.79 54.79 -18.39
N VAL A 68 41.48 53.89 -19.32
CA VAL A 68 40.09 53.54 -19.69
C VAL A 68 39.62 52.38 -18.82
N SER A 69 38.59 52.63 -18.01
CA SER A 69 37.88 51.57 -17.27
C SER A 69 36.54 51.28 -17.93
N ILE A 70 36.31 50.02 -18.31
CA ILE A 70 35.01 49.55 -18.77
C ILE A 70 34.28 48.91 -17.59
N THR A 71 33.11 49.41 -17.25
CA THR A 71 32.26 48.86 -16.20
C THR A 71 31.12 48.06 -16.84
N VAL A 72 30.93 46.82 -16.41
CA VAL A 72 29.82 45.96 -16.84
C VAL A 72 28.81 45.85 -15.70
N THR A 73 27.56 46.19 -15.98
CA THR A 73 26.42 46.00 -15.06
C THR A 73 25.28 45.31 -15.79
N GLY A 74 24.20 44.99 -15.09
CA GLY A 74 23.08 44.31 -15.72
C GLY A 74 22.06 43.77 -14.72
N SER A 75 21.08 43.05 -15.24
CA SER A 75 20.06 42.33 -14.47
C SER A 75 20.01 40.87 -14.89
N THR A 76 19.49 40.04 -13.99
CA THR A 76 19.39 38.59 -14.15
C THR A 76 17.95 38.11 -13.98
N SER A 77 17.55 37.12 -14.77
CA SER A 77 16.35 36.31 -14.52
C SER A 77 16.78 34.89 -14.18
N ASN A 78 16.38 34.43 -13.00
CA ASN A 78 16.74 33.10 -12.50
C ASN A 78 15.98 31.98 -13.23
N PRO A 79 16.64 30.85 -13.55
CA PRO A 79 15.96 29.69 -14.09
C PRO A 79 15.03 29.03 -13.05
N SER A 80 13.99 28.35 -13.52
CA SER A 80 13.03 27.61 -12.68
C SER A 80 13.39 26.13 -12.58
N GLY A 81 13.50 25.60 -11.37
CA GLY A 81 13.83 24.19 -11.14
C GLY A 81 15.15 23.80 -11.82
N THR A 82 15.13 22.72 -12.61
CA THR A 82 16.31 22.23 -13.36
C THR A 82 16.38 22.73 -14.81
N SER A 83 15.47 23.63 -15.22
CA SER A 83 15.39 24.11 -16.60
C SER A 83 16.49 25.15 -16.90
N ALA A 84 16.96 25.19 -18.13
CA ALA A 84 17.86 26.24 -18.62
C ALA A 84 17.05 27.37 -19.27
N ASN A 85 16.26 28.10 -18.48
CA ASN A 85 15.40 29.19 -18.95
C ASN A 85 15.72 30.55 -18.30
N GLY A 86 16.86 30.67 -17.61
CA GLY A 86 17.37 31.92 -17.07
C GLY A 86 17.96 32.84 -18.15
N SER A 87 18.17 34.10 -17.81
CA SER A 87 18.74 35.10 -18.71
C SER A 87 19.60 36.15 -17.98
N ILE A 88 20.52 36.77 -18.73
CA ILE A 88 21.35 37.89 -18.30
C ILE A 88 21.21 39.01 -19.32
N SER A 89 20.91 40.22 -18.85
CA SER A 89 20.88 41.46 -19.62
C SER A 89 22.02 42.36 -19.16
N ALA A 90 23.14 42.34 -19.87
CA ALA A 90 24.32 43.13 -19.56
C ALA A 90 24.36 44.46 -20.32
N THR A 91 24.91 45.48 -19.68
CA THR A 91 25.21 46.80 -20.27
C THR A 91 26.62 47.21 -19.85
N ALA A 92 27.30 47.99 -20.70
CA ALA A 92 28.64 48.49 -20.46
C ALA A 92 28.71 50.02 -20.52
N SER A 93 29.58 50.60 -19.70
CA SER A 93 29.89 52.03 -19.68
C SER A 93 31.39 52.29 -19.53
N GLY A 94 31.84 53.50 -19.88
CA GLY A 94 33.25 53.90 -19.91
C GLY A 94 33.94 53.60 -21.25
N GLY A 95 34.97 54.37 -21.62
CA GLY A 95 35.63 54.26 -22.93
C GLY A 95 34.75 54.72 -24.10
N THR A 96 35.08 54.25 -25.32
CA THR A 96 34.37 54.60 -26.56
C THR A 96 33.48 53.46 -27.05
N GLY A 97 32.17 53.71 -27.13
CA GLY A 97 31.23 52.76 -27.75
C GLY A 97 31.36 52.72 -29.29
N PRO A 98 30.70 51.77 -29.97
CA PRO A 98 29.81 50.74 -29.42
C PRO A 98 30.54 49.62 -28.69
N TYR A 99 29.81 48.87 -27.85
CA TYR A 99 30.34 47.72 -27.11
C TYR A 99 29.89 46.39 -27.72
N THR A 100 30.72 45.37 -27.57
CA THR A 100 30.38 43.97 -27.81
C THR A 100 30.55 43.15 -26.54
N TYR A 101 29.81 42.06 -26.39
CA TYR A 101 29.74 41.27 -25.17
C TYR A 101 30.07 39.80 -25.44
N SER A 102 30.80 39.16 -24.55
CA SER A 102 31.12 37.72 -24.57
C SER A 102 30.66 37.07 -23.27
N LEU A 103 30.06 35.88 -23.35
CA LEU A 103 29.66 35.05 -22.22
C LEU A 103 30.67 33.91 -22.05
N ASN A 104 31.28 33.81 -20.86
CA ASN A 104 32.21 32.72 -20.48
C ASN A 104 33.35 32.47 -21.50
N GLY A 105 33.84 33.53 -22.17
CA GLY A 105 34.90 33.42 -23.16
C GLY A 105 34.44 32.98 -24.56
N GLY A 106 33.12 32.90 -24.80
CA GLY A 106 32.54 32.68 -26.12
C GLY A 106 32.74 33.85 -27.10
N PRO A 107 32.21 33.75 -28.33
CA PRO A 107 32.33 34.82 -29.32
C PRO A 107 31.65 36.11 -28.85
N PHE A 108 32.22 37.25 -29.25
CA PHE A 108 31.64 38.56 -28.98
C PHE A 108 30.41 38.81 -29.87
N GLN A 109 29.34 39.33 -29.28
CA GLN A 109 28.11 39.75 -29.96
C GLN A 109 27.75 41.20 -29.61
N ALA A 110 27.02 41.90 -30.47
CA ALA A 110 26.62 43.29 -30.22
C ALA A 110 25.59 43.44 -29.09
N SER A 111 24.75 42.41 -28.88
CA SER A 111 23.73 42.41 -27.84
C SER A 111 24.30 41.92 -26.49
N GLY A 112 23.98 42.63 -25.42
CA GLY A 112 24.26 42.18 -24.05
C GLY A 112 23.24 41.17 -23.51
N GLN A 113 22.35 40.64 -24.35
CA GLN A 113 21.30 39.71 -23.96
C GLN A 113 21.76 38.25 -24.13
N PHE A 114 21.69 37.48 -23.05
CA PHE A 114 21.98 36.04 -23.03
C PHE A 114 20.79 35.30 -22.43
N ALA A 115 20.26 34.29 -23.13
CA ALA A 115 19.09 33.52 -22.73
C ALA A 115 19.41 32.02 -22.67
N ASN A 116 18.45 31.24 -22.15
CA ASN A 116 18.55 29.79 -21.99
C ASN A 116 19.70 29.34 -21.08
N LEU A 117 19.92 30.08 -20.00
CA LEU A 117 20.98 29.82 -19.04
C LEU A 117 20.45 28.98 -17.87
N ALA A 118 21.20 27.96 -17.47
CA ALA A 118 20.94 27.19 -16.26
C ALA A 118 21.44 27.95 -15.02
N ALA A 119 21.21 27.40 -13.82
CA ALA A 119 21.78 27.96 -12.60
C ALA A 119 23.31 27.85 -12.65
N GLY A 120 24.01 28.92 -12.30
CA GLY A 120 25.47 28.99 -12.39
C GLY A 120 26.02 30.41 -12.38
N ALA A 121 27.35 30.51 -12.30
CA ALA A 121 28.06 31.77 -12.43
C ALA A 121 28.50 32.01 -13.89
N TYR A 122 28.23 33.20 -14.39
CA TYR A 122 28.49 33.60 -15.76
C TYR A 122 29.35 34.86 -15.79
N THR A 123 30.51 34.77 -16.43
CA THR A 123 31.40 35.91 -16.64
C THR A 123 31.03 36.58 -17.95
N ILE A 124 30.57 37.83 -17.88
CA ILE A 124 30.36 38.68 -19.06
C ILE A 124 31.58 39.57 -19.24
N VAL A 125 32.14 39.57 -20.44
CA VAL A 125 33.19 40.50 -20.85
C VAL A 125 32.60 41.47 -21.87
N ALA A 126 32.66 42.77 -21.59
CA ALA A 126 32.35 43.81 -22.57
C ALA A 126 33.64 44.35 -23.18
N LYS A 127 33.63 44.61 -24.49
CA LYS A 127 34.74 45.17 -25.26
C LYS A 127 34.28 46.43 -25.99
N SER A 128 34.98 47.54 -25.77
CA SER A 128 34.74 48.83 -26.43
C SER A 128 35.24 48.84 -27.87
N ALA A 129 34.90 49.88 -28.64
CA ALA A 129 35.34 50.04 -30.03
C ALA A 129 36.88 50.19 -30.14
N ALA A 130 37.50 50.80 -29.14
CA ALA A 130 38.96 50.93 -29.03
C ALA A 130 39.66 49.62 -28.58
N GLY A 131 38.90 48.57 -28.24
CA GLY A 131 39.43 47.26 -27.89
C GLY A 131 39.60 47.01 -26.40
N CYS A 132 39.27 47.97 -25.54
CA CYS A 132 39.41 47.86 -24.09
C CYS A 132 38.31 46.98 -23.50
N THR A 133 38.66 46.17 -22.51
CA THR A 133 37.73 45.19 -21.92
C THR A 133 37.46 45.49 -20.45
N GLY A 134 36.24 45.13 -20.03
CA GLY A 134 35.83 45.06 -18.64
C GLY A 134 34.98 43.81 -18.44
N ASN A 135 34.88 43.31 -17.23
CA ASN A 135 34.08 42.13 -16.94
C ASN A 135 33.26 42.26 -15.66
N ALA A 136 32.22 41.44 -15.58
CA ALA A 136 31.43 41.24 -14.38
C ALA A 136 30.97 39.78 -14.30
N ILE A 137 30.78 39.29 -13.07
CA ILE A 137 30.23 37.95 -12.82
C ILE A 137 28.77 38.09 -12.39
N PHE A 138 27.89 37.42 -13.11
CA PHE A 138 26.46 37.30 -12.79
C PHE A 138 26.19 35.89 -12.30
N THR A 139 25.47 35.74 -11.18
CA THR A 139 25.12 34.43 -10.63
C THR A 139 23.62 34.20 -10.80
N LEU A 140 23.25 33.13 -11.50
CA LEU A 140 21.87 32.65 -11.60
C LEU A 140 21.66 31.52 -10.58
N THR A 141 20.64 31.64 -9.74
CA THR A 141 20.23 30.59 -8.80
C THR A 141 18.93 29.96 -9.26
N ALA A 142 18.82 28.62 -9.24
CA ALA A 142 17.56 27.96 -9.53
C ALA A 142 16.50 28.38 -8.50
N SER A 143 15.37 28.90 -8.97
CA SER A 143 14.19 29.06 -8.11
C SER A 143 13.56 27.69 -7.90
N ASP A 144 13.45 27.28 -6.63
CA ASP A 144 12.69 26.08 -6.27
C ASP A 144 11.19 26.41 -6.38
N PRO A 145 10.46 25.83 -7.35
CA PRO A 145 9.03 26.10 -7.52
C PRO A 145 8.18 25.67 -6.31
N CYS A 146 8.74 24.89 -5.39
CA CYS A 146 8.09 24.41 -4.19
C CYS A 146 8.51 25.13 -2.92
N GLN A 147 9.41 26.11 -3.01
CA GLN A 147 9.82 26.90 -1.84
C GLN A 147 8.61 27.62 -1.23
N GLY A 148 8.30 27.30 0.03
CA GLY A 148 7.15 27.87 0.76
C GLY A 148 5.79 27.33 0.33
N VAL A 149 5.74 26.38 -0.62
CA VAL A 149 4.49 25.73 -1.04
C VAL A 149 4.24 24.51 -0.16
N SER A 150 3.12 24.50 0.55
CA SER A 150 2.63 23.33 1.28
C SER A 150 1.41 22.76 0.57
N ILE A 151 1.48 21.47 0.20
CA ILE A 151 0.33 20.73 -0.34
C ILE A 151 -0.31 19.95 0.81
N THR A 152 -1.58 20.20 1.06
CA THR A 152 -2.36 19.49 2.07
C THR A 152 -3.26 18.47 1.38
N VAL A 153 -3.24 17.21 1.84
CA VAL A 153 -4.12 16.15 1.34
C VAL A 153 -5.15 15.84 2.42
N THR A 154 -6.42 15.90 2.07
CA THR A 154 -7.55 15.51 2.93
C THR A 154 -8.49 14.61 2.15
N GLY A 155 -9.52 14.06 2.82
CA GLY A 155 -10.45 13.16 2.15
C GLY A 155 -11.37 12.43 3.10
N SER A 156 -12.10 11.48 2.54
CA SER A 156 -12.99 10.57 3.27
C SER A 156 -12.73 9.12 2.86
N THR A 157 -13.15 8.21 3.74
CA THR A 157 -12.95 6.77 3.61
C THR A 157 -14.29 6.03 3.70
N SER A 158 -14.45 4.99 2.89
CA SER A 158 -15.48 3.97 3.07
C SER A 158 -14.80 2.66 3.47
N ASN A 159 -15.15 2.15 4.64
CA ASN A 159 -14.56 0.94 5.19
C ASN A 159 -15.03 -0.32 4.43
N PRO A 160 -14.15 -1.29 4.20
CA PRO A 160 -14.53 -2.58 3.64
C PRO A 160 -15.36 -3.43 4.62
N SER A 161 -16.14 -4.37 4.09
CA SER A 161 -16.91 -5.33 4.89
C SER A 161 -16.19 -6.67 5.02
N GLY A 162 -15.99 -7.12 6.27
CA GLY A 162 -15.33 -8.41 6.56
C GLY A 162 -13.94 -8.50 5.91
N THR A 163 -13.70 -9.55 5.13
CA THR A 163 -12.42 -9.76 4.41
C THR A 163 -12.45 -9.26 2.96
N SER A 164 -13.52 -8.56 2.55
CA SER A 164 -13.69 -8.09 1.17
C SER A 164 -12.82 -6.87 0.89
N ALA A 165 -12.37 -6.72 -0.34
CA ALA A 165 -11.70 -5.50 -0.81
C ALA A 165 -12.70 -4.58 -1.52
N ASN A 166 -13.71 -4.10 -0.78
CA ASN A 166 -14.77 -3.21 -1.30
C ASN A 166 -14.77 -1.82 -0.64
N GLY A 167 -13.72 -1.49 0.11
CA GLY A 167 -13.50 -0.15 0.64
C GLY A 167 -13.04 0.83 -0.42
N SER A 168 -13.08 2.13 -0.09
CA SER A 168 -12.66 3.20 -0.97
C SER A 168 -12.08 4.40 -0.21
N ILE A 169 -11.27 5.20 -0.90
CA ILE A 169 -10.74 6.48 -0.42
C ILE A 169 -11.04 7.54 -1.47
N SER A 170 -11.60 8.68 -1.04
CA SER A 170 -11.81 9.87 -1.84
C SER A 170 -10.91 10.98 -1.30
N ALA A 171 -9.79 11.25 -1.98
CA ALA A 171 -8.84 12.28 -1.60
C ALA A 171 -9.01 13.57 -2.42
N THR A 172 -8.69 14.69 -1.78
CA THR A 172 -8.58 16.02 -2.39
C THR A 172 -7.32 16.71 -1.89
N ALA A 173 -6.78 17.63 -2.69
CA ALA A 173 -5.59 18.38 -2.35
C ALA A 173 -5.83 19.90 -2.45
N SER A 174 -5.11 20.65 -1.62
CA SER A 174 -5.11 22.11 -1.61
C SER A 174 -3.69 22.68 -1.38
N GLY A 175 -3.48 23.94 -1.72
CA GLY A 175 -2.18 24.62 -1.67
C GLY A 175 -1.38 24.48 -2.97
N GLY A 176 -0.51 25.45 -3.27
CA GLY A 176 0.21 25.50 -4.55
C GLY A 176 -0.69 25.75 -5.77
N THR A 177 -0.23 25.36 -6.96
CA THR A 177 -0.94 25.56 -8.23
C THR A 177 -1.53 24.25 -8.76
N GLY A 178 -2.87 24.20 -8.87
CA GLY A 178 -3.56 23.09 -9.54
C GLY A 178 -3.38 23.11 -11.07
N PRO A 179 -3.83 22.07 -11.78
CA PRO A 179 -4.51 20.86 -11.27
C PRO A 179 -3.58 19.92 -10.50
N TYR A 180 -4.17 19.01 -9.71
CA TYR A 180 -3.43 18.01 -8.94
C TYR A 180 -3.56 16.62 -9.56
N THR A 181 -2.54 15.80 -9.34
CA THR A 181 -2.58 14.34 -9.58
C THR A 181 -2.31 13.59 -8.29
N TYR A 182 -2.80 12.37 -8.16
CA TYR A 182 -2.77 11.58 -6.94
C TYR A 182 -2.14 10.21 -7.19
N SER A 183 -1.34 9.73 -6.25
CA SER A 183 -0.74 8.39 -6.23
C SER A 183 -1.13 7.69 -4.93
N LEU A 184 -1.42 6.39 -5.02
CA LEU A 184 -1.71 5.52 -3.88
C LEU A 184 -0.51 4.60 -3.63
N ASN A 185 0.06 4.62 -2.43
CA ASN A 185 1.15 3.74 -1.99
C ASN A 185 2.35 3.70 -2.95
N GLY A 186 2.68 4.83 -3.59
CA GLY A 186 3.79 4.91 -4.56
C GLY A 186 3.46 4.39 -5.97
N GLY A 187 2.19 4.05 -6.24
CA GLY A 187 1.71 3.71 -7.58
C GLY A 187 1.74 4.89 -8.57
N PRO A 188 1.31 4.67 -9.82
CA PRO A 188 1.27 5.74 -10.83
C PRO A 188 0.33 6.88 -10.41
N PHE A 189 0.68 8.10 -10.82
CA PHE A 189 -0.18 9.27 -10.61
C PHE A 189 -1.38 9.26 -11.56
N GLN A 190 -2.56 9.57 -11.04
CA GLN A 190 -3.80 9.73 -11.79
C GLN A 190 -4.47 11.07 -11.46
N ALA A 191 -5.30 11.60 -12.36
CA ALA A 191 -5.98 12.89 -12.15
C ALA A 191 -7.06 12.83 -11.05
N SER A 192 -7.70 11.66 -10.89
CA SER A 192 -8.75 11.45 -9.89
C SER A 192 -8.16 11.10 -8.52
N GLY A 193 -8.66 11.73 -7.46
CA GLY A 193 -8.37 11.34 -6.07
C GLY A 193 -9.20 10.16 -5.57
N GLN A 194 -9.92 9.47 -6.46
CA GLN A 194 -10.77 8.32 -6.12
C GLN A 194 -10.01 7.00 -6.25
N PHE A 195 -9.98 6.23 -5.16
CA PHE A 195 -9.40 4.89 -5.11
C PHE A 195 -10.45 3.91 -4.57
N ALA A 196 -10.70 2.83 -5.30
CA ALA A 196 -11.71 1.83 -4.98
C ALA A 196 -11.08 0.42 -4.86
N ASN A 197 -11.89 -0.54 -4.42
CA ASN A 197 -11.52 -1.93 -4.24
C ASN A 197 -10.38 -2.14 -3.24
N LEU A 198 -10.42 -1.39 -2.13
CA LEU A 198 -9.41 -1.42 -1.09
C LEU A 198 -9.83 -2.34 0.06
N ALA A 199 -8.90 -3.15 0.55
CA ALA A 199 -9.07 -3.95 1.75
C ALA A 199 -8.80 -3.12 3.01
N ALA A 200 -8.99 -3.72 4.19
CA ALA A 200 -8.60 -3.06 5.43
C ALA A 200 -7.08 -2.87 5.45
N GLY A 201 -6.62 -1.69 5.85
CA GLY A 201 -5.21 -1.34 5.82
C GLY A 201 -4.98 0.17 5.86
N ALA A 202 -3.71 0.55 5.99
CA ALA A 202 -3.27 1.94 5.89
C ALA A 202 -2.80 2.24 4.46
N TYR A 203 -3.23 3.39 3.94
CA TYR A 203 -2.97 3.83 2.57
C TYR A 203 -2.38 5.23 2.60
N THR A 204 -1.21 5.39 2.00
CA THR A 204 -0.56 6.69 1.82
C THR A 204 -0.96 7.24 0.46
N ILE A 205 -1.64 8.39 0.45
CA ILE A 205 -1.94 9.13 -0.77
C ILE A 205 -0.99 10.30 -0.89
N VAL A 206 -0.34 10.41 -2.05
CA VAL A 206 0.51 11.54 -2.41
C VAL A 206 -0.22 12.36 -3.46
N ALA A 207 -0.44 13.65 -3.22
CA ALA A 207 -0.89 14.59 -4.22
C ALA A 207 0.28 15.40 -4.79
N LYS A 208 0.25 15.68 -6.09
CA LYS A 208 1.25 16.45 -6.81
C LYS A 208 0.60 17.59 -7.58
N SER A 209 1.06 18.82 -7.35
CA SER A 209 0.59 20.03 -8.03
C SER A 209 1.13 20.13 -9.46
N ALA A 210 0.62 21.08 -10.25
CA ALA A 210 1.10 21.32 -11.62
C ALA A 210 2.56 21.80 -11.67
N ALA A 211 3.02 22.50 -10.63
CA ALA A 211 4.41 22.91 -10.46
C ALA A 211 5.33 21.77 -9.97
N GLY A 212 4.77 20.59 -9.67
CA GLY A 212 5.52 19.39 -9.28
C GLY A 212 5.68 19.20 -7.77
N CYS A 213 5.13 20.09 -6.95
CA CYS A 213 5.22 20.02 -5.48
C CYS A 213 4.29 18.95 -4.93
N THR A 214 4.75 18.23 -3.91
CA THR A 214 4.00 17.10 -3.35
C THR A 214 3.62 17.30 -1.90
N GLY A 215 2.51 16.69 -1.51
CA GLY A 215 2.07 16.52 -0.13
C GLY A 215 1.45 15.14 0.02
N ASN A 216 1.35 14.65 1.25
CA ASN A 216 0.78 13.33 1.50
C ASN A 216 -0.09 13.29 2.75
N ALA A 217 -0.95 12.28 2.81
CA ALA A 217 -1.72 11.92 3.99
C ALA A 217 -1.89 10.40 4.06
N ILE A 218 -2.05 9.87 5.29
CA ILE A 218 -2.34 8.46 5.53
C ILE A 218 -3.82 8.31 5.87
N PHE A 219 -4.50 7.44 5.13
CA PHE A 219 -5.88 7.04 5.36
C PHE A 219 -5.91 5.60 5.86
N THR A 220 -6.64 5.32 6.93
CA THR A 220 -6.76 3.97 7.48
C THR A 220 -8.17 3.44 7.23
N LEU A 221 -8.27 2.32 6.52
CA LEU A 221 -9.49 1.55 6.35
C LEU A 221 -9.54 0.43 7.37
N THR A 222 -10.62 0.34 8.12
CA THR A 222 -10.85 -0.73 9.11
C THR A 222 -12.00 -1.60 8.65
N ALA A 223 -11.82 -2.91 8.59
CA ALA A 223 -12.96 -3.82 8.41
C ALA A 223 -13.62 -4.08 9.76
N THR A 224 -14.89 -3.71 9.90
CA THR A 224 -15.71 -4.27 10.96
C THR A 224 -16.12 -5.69 10.54
N SER A 225 -15.72 -6.69 11.32
CA SER A 225 -16.29 -8.02 11.17
C SER A 225 -17.79 -7.91 11.48
N PRO A 226 -18.68 -8.46 10.63
CA PRO A 226 -20.12 -8.48 10.95
C PRO A 226 -20.43 -9.22 12.26
N CYS A 227 -19.46 -9.99 12.78
CA CYS A 227 -19.57 -10.76 14.02
C CYS A 227 -18.85 -10.11 15.20
N ALA A 228 -18.21 -8.95 15.03
CA ALA A 228 -17.56 -8.27 16.14
C ALA A 228 -18.61 -7.85 17.19
N GLY A 229 -18.48 -8.38 18.41
CA GLY A 229 -19.42 -8.12 19.52
C GLY A 229 -20.75 -8.85 19.43
N VAL A 230 -20.96 -9.70 18.42
CA VAL A 230 -22.16 -10.55 18.34
C VAL A 230 -22.02 -11.72 19.31
N ASN A 231 -22.98 -11.83 20.23
CA ASN A 231 -23.07 -12.96 21.16
C ASN A 231 -24.37 -13.73 20.88
N ILE A 232 -24.25 -14.95 20.35
CA ILE A 232 -25.39 -15.84 20.12
C ILE A 232 -25.48 -16.81 21.31
N ILE A 233 -26.63 -16.79 21.99
CA ILE A 233 -26.92 -17.67 23.12
C ILE A 233 -27.72 -18.86 22.61
N ILE A 234 -27.26 -20.07 22.91
CA ILE A 234 -27.90 -21.33 22.51
C ILE A 234 -28.54 -21.97 23.73
N THR A 235 -29.85 -22.20 23.67
CA THR A 235 -30.61 -22.86 24.74
C THR A 235 -31.28 -24.12 24.20
N PRO A 236 -30.73 -25.31 24.48
CA PRO A 236 -31.31 -26.58 24.06
C PRO A 236 -32.41 -27.05 25.03
N THR A 237 -33.46 -27.63 24.48
CA THR A 237 -34.46 -28.44 25.20
C THR A 237 -34.31 -29.88 24.75
N VAL A 238 -33.86 -30.74 25.67
CA VAL A 238 -33.56 -32.15 25.36
C VAL A 238 -34.74 -33.04 25.76
N THR A 239 -35.14 -33.91 24.83
CA THR A 239 -36.00 -35.06 25.14
C THR A 239 -35.15 -36.31 25.12
N GLY A 240 -35.03 -36.96 26.29
CA GLY A 240 -34.30 -38.21 26.43
C GLY A 240 -34.89 -39.36 25.60
N THR A 241 -34.10 -40.42 25.43
CA THR A 241 -34.57 -41.62 24.71
C THR A 241 -35.56 -42.42 25.55
N THR A 242 -36.43 -43.14 24.84
CA THR A 242 -37.31 -44.16 25.38
C THR A 242 -36.51 -45.47 25.37
N PRO A 243 -36.39 -46.16 26.52
CA PRO A 243 -35.71 -47.44 26.56
C PRO A 243 -36.25 -48.40 25.51
N CYS A 244 -35.36 -49.19 24.92
CA CYS A 244 -35.68 -50.16 23.87
C CYS A 244 -36.25 -49.58 22.57
N VAL A 245 -36.32 -48.25 22.42
CA VAL A 245 -36.60 -47.59 21.15
C VAL A 245 -35.32 -46.92 20.68
N THR A 246 -34.72 -47.45 19.61
CA THR A 246 -33.53 -46.88 19.01
C THR A 246 -33.83 -45.47 18.50
N ALA A 247 -32.89 -44.54 18.66
CA ALA A 247 -32.96 -43.22 18.06
C ALA A 247 -34.22 -42.40 18.44
N SER A 248 -34.80 -42.60 19.63
CA SER A 248 -36.05 -41.93 20.00
C SER A 248 -35.87 -40.55 20.67
N GLY A 249 -34.63 -40.12 20.89
CA GLY A 249 -34.33 -38.85 21.53
C GLY A 249 -34.46 -37.67 20.56
N SER A 250 -34.58 -36.47 21.10
CA SER A 250 -34.58 -35.24 20.31
C SER A 250 -33.98 -34.07 21.06
N ILE A 251 -33.48 -33.09 20.30
CA ILE A 251 -33.00 -31.80 20.79
C ILE A 251 -33.76 -30.72 20.01
N LEU A 252 -34.50 -29.87 20.71
CA LEU A 252 -35.04 -28.62 20.17
C LEU A 252 -34.12 -27.47 20.57
N VAL A 253 -33.71 -26.65 19.62
CA VAL A 253 -32.79 -25.52 19.85
C VAL A 253 -33.54 -24.20 19.79
N SER A 254 -33.25 -23.32 20.74
CA SER A 254 -33.61 -21.90 20.66
C SER A 254 -32.34 -21.07 20.67
N ALA A 255 -32.34 -19.98 19.91
CA ALA A 255 -31.21 -19.07 19.79
C ALA A 255 -31.65 -17.61 19.96
N THR A 256 -30.83 -16.81 20.64
CA THR A 256 -31.02 -15.36 20.79
C THR A 256 -29.70 -14.61 20.57
N GLY A 257 -29.78 -13.31 20.26
CA GLY A 257 -28.63 -12.50 19.86
C GLY A 257 -28.26 -12.66 18.38
N GLY A 258 -27.39 -11.79 17.85
CA GLY A 258 -27.11 -11.76 16.41
C GLY A 258 -28.31 -11.33 15.56
N THR A 259 -28.32 -11.73 14.28
CA THR A 259 -29.35 -11.34 13.30
C THR A 259 -30.14 -12.55 12.77
N ALA A 260 -31.44 -12.62 13.06
CA ALA A 260 -32.31 -13.65 12.50
C ALA A 260 -32.49 -13.50 10.96
N PRO A 261 -32.82 -14.57 10.22
CA PRO A 261 -33.06 -15.95 10.67
C PRO A 261 -31.80 -16.71 11.05
N TYR A 262 -31.95 -17.74 11.88
CA TYR A 262 -30.86 -18.66 12.25
C TYR A 262 -30.92 -19.96 11.44
N SER A 263 -29.77 -20.60 11.31
CA SER A 263 -29.62 -21.98 10.87
C SER A 263 -28.85 -22.77 11.94
N TYR A 264 -29.09 -24.07 11.99
CA TYR A 264 -28.63 -24.96 13.06
C TYR A 264 -27.88 -26.14 12.47
N ASN A 265 -26.86 -26.64 13.15
CA ASN A 265 -26.26 -27.93 12.82
C ASN A 265 -26.03 -28.78 14.07
N LEU A 266 -25.83 -30.08 13.85
CA LEU A 266 -25.52 -31.05 14.88
C LEU A 266 -24.18 -31.70 14.55
N ASN A 267 -23.26 -31.76 15.52
CA ASN A 267 -21.96 -32.41 15.42
C ASN A 267 -21.13 -31.99 14.19
N ASN A 268 -21.08 -30.68 13.92
CA ASN A 268 -20.42 -30.09 12.73
C ASN A 268 -20.97 -30.57 11.37
N GLY A 269 -22.19 -31.12 11.35
CA GLY A 269 -22.91 -31.42 10.13
C GLY A 269 -23.30 -30.16 9.33
N PRO A 270 -23.99 -30.34 8.19
CA PRO A 270 -24.51 -29.23 7.41
C PRO A 270 -25.54 -28.41 8.21
N PHE A 271 -25.57 -27.10 7.94
CA PHE A 271 -26.59 -26.22 8.51
C PHE A 271 -27.95 -26.47 7.86
N GLN A 272 -28.99 -26.50 8.68
CA GLN A 272 -30.40 -26.61 8.29
C GLN A 272 -31.23 -25.49 8.95
N SER A 273 -32.36 -25.15 8.36
CA SER A 273 -33.26 -24.12 8.91
C SER A 273 -34.12 -24.62 10.08
N THR A 274 -34.29 -25.94 10.21
CA THR A 274 -35.06 -26.56 11.29
C THR A 274 -34.26 -26.56 12.59
N SER A 275 -34.88 -26.11 13.67
CA SER A 275 -34.26 -26.05 15.00
C SER A 275 -34.39 -27.35 15.80
N THR A 276 -35.02 -28.39 15.23
CA THR A 276 -35.25 -29.67 15.90
C THR A 276 -34.42 -30.77 15.26
N PHE A 277 -33.65 -31.47 16.08
CA PHE A 277 -32.97 -32.72 15.73
C PHE A 277 -33.73 -33.87 16.38
N GLN A 278 -34.23 -34.80 15.57
CA GLN A 278 -34.90 -36.03 16.02
C GLN A 278 -34.06 -37.24 15.64
N GLY A 279 -34.40 -38.43 16.11
CA GLY A 279 -33.64 -39.63 15.72
C GLY A 279 -32.38 -39.84 16.56
N LEU A 280 -32.29 -39.26 17.77
CA LEU A 280 -31.05 -39.24 18.54
C LEU A 280 -30.96 -40.44 19.47
N ASN A 281 -29.78 -41.06 19.50
CA ASN A 281 -29.43 -42.10 20.48
C ASN A 281 -28.92 -41.46 21.78
N ASN A 282 -28.67 -42.28 22.79
CA ASN A 282 -27.95 -41.81 23.97
C ASN A 282 -26.55 -41.34 23.56
N GLY A 283 -26.16 -40.16 24.01
CA GLY A 283 -24.88 -39.57 23.64
C GLY A 283 -24.76 -38.10 23.99
N THR A 284 -23.56 -37.58 23.80
CA THR A 284 -23.27 -36.15 23.92
C THR A 284 -23.21 -35.52 22.53
N TYR A 285 -23.87 -34.39 22.37
CA TYR A 285 -24.01 -33.67 21.11
C TYR A 285 -23.39 -32.27 21.19
N GLN A 286 -22.96 -31.79 20.03
CA GLN A 286 -22.56 -30.42 19.79
C GLN A 286 -23.58 -29.76 18.88
N ILE A 287 -24.04 -28.58 19.25
CA ILE A 287 -25.00 -27.77 18.49
C ILE A 287 -24.27 -26.54 17.99
N GLY A 288 -24.29 -26.28 16.69
CA GLY A 288 -23.90 -25.00 16.12
C GLY A 288 -25.12 -24.20 15.68
N VAL A 289 -25.03 -22.89 15.85
CA VAL A 289 -26.02 -21.92 15.37
C VAL A 289 -25.29 -20.90 14.51
N LYS A 290 -25.88 -20.54 13.38
CA LYS A 290 -25.40 -19.50 12.47
C LYS A 290 -26.51 -18.51 12.17
N ASP A 291 -26.22 -17.23 12.36
CA ASP A 291 -27.15 -16.14 12.07
C ASP A 291 -27.13 -15.72 10.58
N ALA A 292 -27.99 -14.76 10.19
CA ALA A 292 -28.11 -14.30 8.81
C ALA A 292 -26.88 -13.55 8.28
N ASN A 293 -26.08 -12.95 9.17
CA ASN A 293 -24.82 -12.28 8.81
C ASN A 293 -23.63 -13.26 8.77
N GLY A 294 -23.88 -14.53 9.08
CA GLY A 294 -22.91 -15.61 9.03
C GLY A 294 -22.13 -15.83 10.32
N CYS A 295 -22.53 -15.20 11.43
CA CYS A 295 -21.90 -15.34 12.72
C CYS A 295 -22.30 -16.65 13.37
N THR A 296 -21.31 -17.39 13.90
CA THR A 296 -21.53 -18.73 14.44
C THR A 296 -21.26 -18.82 15.93
N ALA A 297 -22.08 -19.56 16.64
CA ALA A 297 -21.82 -20.00 18.01
C ALA A 297 -21.96 -21.52 18.09
N THR A 298 -21.31 -22.11 19.10
CA THR A 298 -21.31 -23.56 19.31
C THR A 298 -21.48 -23.87 20.79
N LEU A 299 -22.40 -24.78 21.08
CA LEU A 299 -22.63 -25.34 22.41
C LEU A 299 -22.26 -26.83 22.39
N THR A 300 -21.29 -27.21 23.22
CA THR A 300 -20.86 -28.60 23.42
C THR A 300 -21.45 -29.17 24.70
N GLY A 301 -21.50 -30.50 24.81
CA GLY A 301 -21.87 -31.16 26.06
C GLY A 301 -23.37 -31.33 26.25
N VAL A 302 -24.18 -31.21 25.19
CA VAL A 302 -25.63 -31.44 25.28
C VAL A 302 -25.89 -32.94 25.32
N THR A 303 -26.25 -33.49 26.48
CA THR A 303 -26.45 -34.93 26.65
C THR A 303 -27.90 -35.33 26.37
N VAL A 304 -28.07 -36.29 25.48
CA VAL A 304 -29.31 -37.07 25.36
C VAL A 304 -29.07 -38.37 26.11
N GLU A 305 -29.86 -38.60 27.14
CA GLU A 305 -29.81 -39.81 27.94
C GLU A 305 -31.18 -40.48 27.92
N SER A 306 -31.25 -41.71 28.41
CA SER A 306 -32.54 -42.32 28.72
C SER A 306 -33.29 -41.38 29.65
N ARG A 307 -34.56 -41.08 29.38
CA ARG A 307 -35.34 -40.20 30.28
C ARG A 307 -35.23 -40.72 31.73
N ALA A 308 -35.20 -39.82 32.73
CA ALA A 308 -35.00 -40.02 34.19
C ALA A 308 -35.74 -41.23 34.84
N GLU A 309 -35.57 -41.58 36.10
CA GLU A 309 -36.25 -42.77 36.67
C GLU A 309 -37.80 -42.63 36.71
N GLY A 310 -38.52 -43.73 36.48
CA GLY A 310 -39.97 -43.85 36.75
C GLY A 310 -40.20 -44.74 37.98
N PRO A 311 -41.45 -45.03 38.41
CA PRO A 311 -41.67 -46.04 39.43
C PRO A 311 -41.21 -47.40 38.91
N LYS A 312 -40.79 -48.24 39.85
CA LYS A 312 -39.99 -49.44 39.59
C LYS A 312 -40.61 -50.36 38.54
N PHE A 313 -39.92 -50.47 37.40
CA PHE A 313 -40.19 -51.46 36.36
C PHE A 313 -40.24 -52.88 36.93
N ALA A 314 -39.39 -53.19 37.92
CA ALA A 314 -39.38 -54.49 38.58
C ALA A 314 -40.77 -54.90 39.13
N ALA A 315 -41.54 -53.95 39.66
CA ALA A 315 -42.88 -54.22 40.17
C ALA A 315 -43.88 -54.53 39.05
N VAL A 316 -43.79 -53.84 37.91
CA VAL A 316 -44.64 -54.09 36.73
C VAL A 316 -44.27 -55.41 36.07
N LYS A 317 -42.98 -55.74 35.95
CA LYS A 317 -42.50 -57.02 35.44
C LYS A 317 -43.03 -58.19 36.26
N ALA A 318 -42.90 -58.12 37.59
CA ALA A 318 -43.41 -59.15 38.50
C ALA A 318 -44.93 -59.32 38.37
N LEU A 319 -45.66 -58.21 38.26
CA LEU A 319 -47.11 -58.22 38.07
C LEU A 319 -47.54 -58.94 36.79
N VAL A 320 -46.91 -58.61 35.67
CA VAL A 320 -47.19 -59.22 34.36
C VAL A 320 -46.86 -60.71 34.38
N GLN A 321 -45.75 -61.10 35.00
CA GLN A 321 -45.37 -62.51 35.14
C GLN A 321 -46.32 -63.30 36.05
N ALA A 322 -46.83 -62.70 37.13
CA ALA A 322 -47.74 -63.37 38.05
C ALA A 322 -49.14 -63.60 37.44
N ASN A 323 -49.67 -62.60 36.73
CA ASN A 323 -51.08 -62.58 36.34
C ASN A 323 -51.33 -62.88 34.86
N CYS A 324 -50.32 -62.77 33.99
CA CYS A 324 -50.52 -62.84 32.54
C CYS A 324 -49.74 -63.97 31.85
N VAL A 325 -48.81 -64.65 32.53
CA VAL A 325 -47.87 -65.60 31.90
C VAL A 325 -48.53 -66.83 31.26
N SER A 326 -49.70 -67.26 31.75
CA SER A 326 -50.46 -68.38 31.18
C SER A 326 -50.97 -68.11 29.76
N CYS A 327 -51.15 -66.83 29.39
CA CYS A 327 -51.56 -66.41 28.06
C CYS A 327 -50.46 -65.63 27.30
N HIS A 328 -49.45 -65.14 28.01
CA HIS A 328 -48.38 -64.24 27.51
C HIS A 328 -46.97 -64.78 27.80
N SER A 329 -46.74 -66.05 27.52
CA SER A 329 -45.45 -66.72 27.70
C SER A 329 -44.44 -66.40 26.59
N ALA A 330 -43.19 -66.84 26.77
CA ALA A 330 -42.11 -66.64 25.80
C ALA A 330 -42.37 -67.31 24.42
N SER A 331 -43.26 -68.30 24.34
CA SER A 331 -43.54 -69.08 23.13
C SER A 331 -44.76 -68.61 22.32
N ASN A 332 -45.49 -67.56 22.76
CA ASN A 332 -46.72 -67.06 22.14
C ASN A 332 -47.82 -68.12 21.91
N ALA A 333 -47.83 -69.21 22.69
CA ALA A 333 -48.62 -70.41 22.40
C ALA A 333 -50.16 -70.24 22.38
N SER A 334 -50.68 -69.05 22.69
CA SER A 334 -52.13 -68.75 22.70
C SER A 334 -52.51 -67.47 21.95
N GLY A 335 -51.69 -67.01 21.00
CA GLY A 335 -51.97 -65.79 20.21
C GLY A 335 -51.80 -64.47 20.99
N GLY A 336 -51.27 -64.52 22.21
CA GLY A 336 -50.90 -63.37 23.02
C GLY A 336 -49.54 -62.76 22.62
N MET A 337 -49.24 -61.57 23.14
CA MET A 337 -47.91 -60.95 23.03
C MET A 337 -46.90 -61.66 23.95
N ASN A 338 -45.65 -61.76 23.51
CA ASN A 338 -44.53 -62.16 24.35
C ASN A 338 -44.23 -61.02 25.34
N LEU A 339 -44.50 -61.24 26.63
CA LEU A 339 -44.17 -60.28 27.70
C LEU A 339 -43.04 -60.79 28.60
N SER A 340 -42.20 -61.70 28.11
CA SER A 340 -41.09 -62.28 28.88
C SER A 340 -39.80 -61.47 28.79
N THR A 341 -39.71 -60.50 27.88
CA THR A 341 -38.56 -59.60 27.76
C THR A 341 -38.93 -58.18 28.16
N ASP A 342 -37.97 -57.51 28.80
CA ASP A 342 -38.21 -56.19 29.36
C ASP A 342 -38.53 -55.16 28.28
N CYS A 343 -37.86 -55.27 27.13
CA CYS A 343 -38.15 -54.44 25.96
C CYS A 343 -39.51 -54.71 25.32
N PHE A 344 -40.01 -55.95 25.34
CA PHE A 344 -41.38 -56.20 24.88
C PHE A 344 -42.41 -55.57 25.82
N ILE A 345 -42.23 -55.68 27.13
CA ILE A 345 -43.11 -55.02 28.11
C ILE A 345 -43.14 -53.50 27.89
N VAL A 346 -41.96 -52.87 27.75
CA VAL A 346 -41.84 -51.41 27.49
C VAL A 346 -42.51 -51.02 26.18
N SER A 347 -42.23 -51.73 25.08
CA SER A 347 -42.82 -51.42 23.76
C SER A 347 -44.33 -51.67 23.69
N ALA A 348 -44.85 -52.60 24.51
CA ALA A 348 -46.27 -52.93 24.57
C ALA A 348 -47.04 -52.14 25.64
N LYS A 349 -46.41 -51.18 26.34
CA LYS A 349 -46.98 -50.51 27.52
C LYS A 349 -48.38 -49.95 27.31
N ASP A 350 -48.65 -49.29 26.18
CA ASP A 350 -49.97 -48.69 25.90
C ASP A 350 -51.01 -49.79 25.66
N ARG A 351 -50.61 -50.89 25.03
CA ARG A 351 -51.46 -52.06 24.83
C ARG A 351 -51.69 -52.84 26.15
N ILE A 352 -50.70 -52.87 27.04
CA ILE A 352 -50.85 -53.39 28.40
C ILE A 352 -51.83 -52.51 29.19
N LYS A 353 -51.74 -51.18 29.11
CA LYS A 353 -52.70 -50.26 29.74
C LYS A 353 -54.12 -50.50 29.22
N ALA A 354 -54.29 -50.50 27.91
CA ALA A 354 -55.59 -50.66 27.28
C ALA A 354 -56.28 -51.95 27.74
N ARG A 355 -55.53 -53.06 27.86
CA ARG A 355 -56.08 -54.37 28.23
C ARG A 355 -56.18 -54.59 29.75
N ALA A 356 -55.11 -54.36 30.50
CA ALA A 356 -55.01 -54.70 31.93
C ALA A 356 -55.52 -53.59 32.86
N VAL A 357 -55.55 -52.33 32.40
CA VAL A 357 -55.99 -51.17 33.19
C VAL A 357 -57.39 -50.72 32.75
N ASP A 358 -57.57 -50.48 31.44
CA ASP A 358 -58.73 -49.78 30.87
C ASP A 358 -59.86 -50.73 30.41
N GLY A 359 -59.56 -52.01 30.19
CA GLY A 359 -60.54 -53.04 29.80
C GLY A 359 -61.01 -53.00 28.33
N ASN A 360 -60.19 -52.50 27.39
CA ASN A 360 -60.58 -52.25 25.99
C ASN A 360 -59.49 -52.69 24.96
N PRO A 361 -59.80 -53.33 23.80
CA PRO A 361 -60.97 -54.16 23.42
C PRO A 361 -60.67 -55.69 23.48
N SER A 362 -61.73 -56.48 23.75
CA SER A 362 -61.96 -57.94 23.90
C SER A 362 -60.91 -59.01 23.48
N PRO A 363 -60.91 -60.25 24.04
CA PRO A 363 -61.43 -60.72 25.33
C PRO A 363 -60.26 -61.00 26.28
N MET A 364 -60.23 -60.36 27.46
CA MET A 364 -59.50 -60.97 28.57
C MET A 364 -60.32 -62.18 29.04
N PRO A 365 -59.69 -63.27 29.50
CA PRO A 365 -60.41 -64.39 30.09
C PRO A 365 -61.35 -63.89 31.21
N SER A 366 -62.42 -64.63 31.49
CA SER A 366 -63.55 -64.25 32.37
C SER A 366 -63.19 -63.91 33.84
N GLY A 367 -61.90 -63.88 34.21
CA GLY A 367 -61.38 -63.56 35.54
C GLY A 367 -61.42 -62.07 35.93
N GLY A 368 -61.86 -61.18 35.04
CA GLY A 368 -62.02 -59.74 35.34
C GLY A 368 -60.73 -58.91 35.22
N LEU A 369 -60.86 -57.60 35.46
CA LEU A 369 -59.72 -56.67 35.48
C LEU A 369 -58.79 -56.98 36.66
N LEU A 370 -57.50 -56.62 36.54
CA LEU A 370 -56.59 -56.66 37.68
C LEU A 370 -57.15 -55.85 38.86
N PRO A 371 -56.85 -56.25 40.12
CA PRO A 371 -57.13 -55.46 41.31
C PRO A 371 -56.71 -53.99 41.14
N ALA A 372 -57.45 -53.06 41.76
CA ALA A 372 -57.22 -51.63 41.61
C ALA A 372 -55.77 -51.21 41.95
N SER A 373 -55.17 -51.80 42.98
CA SER A 373 -53.78 -51.53 43.38
C SER A 373 -52.75 -51.98 42.34
N GLU A 374 -53.04 -53.02 41.58
CA GLU A 374 -52.18 -53.53 40.51
C GLU A 374 -52.30 -52.71 39.23
N ARG A 375 -53.52 -52.30 38.89
CA ARG A 375 -53.78 -51.35 37.81
C ARG A 375 -53.10 -50.01 38.04
N GLN A 376 -53.04 -49.56 39.30
CA GLN A 376 -52.34 -48.33 39.66
C GLN A 376 -50.83 -48.44 39.41
N LYS A 377 -50.19 -49.56 39.75
CA LYS A 377 -48.74 -49.79 39.47
C LYS A 377 -48.41 -49.66 37.98
N ILE A 378 -49.23 -50.25 37.10
CA ILE A 378 -49.07 -50.12 35.65
C ILE A 378 -49.27 -48.66 35.22
N THR A 379 -50.31 -48.00 35.73
CA THR A 379 -50.64 -46.61 35.38
C THR A 379 -49.53 -45.66 35.78
N ASP A 380 -48.99 -45.79 36.99
CA ASP A 380 -47.90 -44.95 37.51
C ASP A 380 -46.64 -45.14 36.67
N TRP A 381 -46.28 -46.38 36.34
CA TRP A 381 -45.12 -46.69 35.48
C TRP A 381 -45.25 -46.12 34.07
N ILE A 382 -46.42 -46.22 33.46
CA ILE A 382 -46.67 -45.66 32.12
C ILE A 382 -46.67 -44.14 32.16
N THR A 383 -47.30 -43.54 33.16
CA THR A 383 -47.35 -42.08 33.36
C THR A 383 -45.95 -41.51 33.54
N ALA A 384 -45.09 -42.26 34.22
CA ALA A 384 -43.68 -41.96 34.35
C ALA A 384 -42.82 -42.50 33.20
N GLY A 385 -43.39 -42.74 32.01
CA GLY A 385 -42.62 -42.98 30.79
C GLY A 385 -42.35 -44.43 30.42
N GLY A 386 -42.60 -45.41 31.29
CA GLY A 386 -42.52 -46.85 30.99
C GLY A 386 -41.12 -47.34 30.61
N ARG A 387 -40.19 -47.40 31.57
CA ARG A 387 -38.75 -47.64 31.37
C ARG A 387 -38.32 -49.01 31.94
N VAL A 388 -37.16 -49.54 31.54
CA VAL A 388 -36.58 -50.83 32.06
C VAL A 388 -35.74 -50.62 33.31
N ILE A 389 -35.09 -49.46 33.44
CA ILE A 389 -34.26 -49.12 34.59
C ILE A 389 -35.13 -48.47 35.66
N ASP A 390 -35.03 -49.02 36.87
CA ASP A 390 -35.69 -48.55 38.09
C ASP A 390 -35.12 -47.21 38.55
#